data_AF-A0A1A8E9D5-F1
#
_entry.id   AF-A0A1A8E9D5-F1
#
_cell.length_a   1.000
_cell.length_b   1.000
_cell.length_c   1.000
_cell.angle_alpha   90.00
_cell.angle_beta   90.00
_cell.angle_gamma   90.00
#
_symmetry.space_group_name_H-M   'P 1'
#
loop_
_entity.id
_entity.type
_entity.pdbx_description
1 polymer ?
#
loop_
_entity_poly.entity_id
_entity_poly.type
_entity_poly.pdbx_seq_one_letter_code
_entity_poly.pdbx_strand_id
1 'polypeptide(L)'
;MVLEELTVRLNDREYTNWLKAGRCLLILKTGLHPFTDHQMRAHHRDLLNQHALLSTPCETSSCKPIGNKLSSPCGLIQFRNELMHSCELRVKDDWIRHYWSTLKHFVQQLSDVPQMATVGQQIEDMLTVDLSICVSGVDRVDSDGPLEGCESDFVSQLETSAEKVSQWETELLQEMLQEYLHVAAEEDGDAKAQDPEQLKRLQSFLQANKDLREKFSTELQAINSLEVKE
;
A
#
# COMPACT_ATOMS: atom_id res chain seq x y z
N MET A 1 -21.35 -10.04 -8.19
CA MET A 1 -20.80 -10.18 -6.82
C MET A 1 -19.45 -9.53 -6.65
N VAL A 2 -18.32 -10.02 -7.21
CA VAL A 2 -17.00 -9.37 -7.01
C VAL A 2 -17.00 -7.89 -7.44
N LEU A 3 -17.63 -7.60 -8.59
CA LEU A 3 -17.75 -6.23 -9.08
C LEU A 3 -18.69 -5.35 -8.24
N GLU A 4 -19.69 -5.92 -7.57
CA GLU A 4 -20.71 -5.16 -6.83
C GLU A 4 -20.14 -4.59 -5.53
N GLU A 5 -19.45 -5.41 -4.73
CA GLU A 5 -18.85 -4.96 -3.47
C GLU A 5 -17.70 -3.96 -3.71
N LEU A 6 -16.86 -4.24 -4.71
CA LEU A 6 -15.83 -3.29 -5.14
C LEU A 6 -16.45 -1.97 -5.61
N THR A 7 -17.52 -2.01 -6.39
CA THR A 7 -18.22 -0.79 -6.83
C THR A 7 -18.73 0.04 -5.64
N VAL A 8 -19.29 -0.59 -4.61
CA VAL A 8 -19.73 0.12 -3.39
C VAL A 8 -18.56 0.85 -2.73
N ARG A 9 -17.42 0.18 -2.57
CA ARG A 9 -16.23 0.78 -1.96
C ARG A 9 -15.63 1.90 -2.82
N LEU A 10 -15.62 1.74 -4.14
CA LEU A 10 -15.09 2.75 -5.07
C LEU A 10 -16.01 3.96 -5.26
N ASN A 11 -17.26 3.88 -4.84
CA ASN A 11 -18.15 5.04 -4.74
C ASN A 11 -18.02 5.78 -3.39
N ASP A 12 -17.20 5.28 -2.46
CA ASP A 12 -16.84 6.00 -1.24
C ASP A 12 -15.59 6.87 -1.47
N ARG A 13 -15.75 8.18 -1.32
CA ARG A 13 -14.70 9.16 -1.60
C ARG A 13 -13.50 9.02 -0.65
N GLU A 14 -13.74 8.75 0.63
CA GLU A 14 -12.64 8.62 1.59
C GLU A 14 -11.90 7.30 1.42
N TYR A 15 -12.60 6.25 1.01
CA TYR A 15 -12.01 4.96 0.66
C TYR A 15 -11.14 5.06 -0.60
N THR A 16 -11.63 5.72 -1.65
CA THR A 16 -10.83 5.94 -2.87
C THR A 16 -9.61 6.82 -2.61
N ASN A 17 -9.72 7.81 -1.73
CA ASN A 17 -8.57 8.58 -1.25
C ASN A 17 -7.53 7.67 -0.55
N TRP A 18 -7.98 6.80 0.35
CA TRP A 18 -7.10 5.83 1.03
C TRP A 18 -6.40 4.91 0.02
N LEU A 19 -7.13 4.36 -0.95
CA LEU A 19 -6.59 3.48 -1.97
C LEU A 19 -5.57 4.19 -2.86
N LYS A 20 -5.85 5.42 -3.30
CA LYS A 20 -4.91 6.26 -4.07
C LYS A 20 -3.63 6.53 -3.29
N ALA A 21 -3.75 6.92 -2.02
CA ALA A 21 -2.60 7.20 -1.17
C ALA A 21 -1.73 5.96 -0.97
N GLY A 22 -2.34 4.81 -0.67
CA GLY A 22 -1.59 3.57 -0.51
C GLY A 22 -0.96 3.09 -1.81
N ARG A 23 -1.64 3.23 -2.95
CA ARG A 23 -1.06 2.88 -4.25
C ARG A 23 0.15 3.74 -4.58
N CYS A 24 0.10 5.03 -4.28
CA CYS A 24 1.25 5.93 -4.43
C CYS A 24 2.45 5.51 -3.56
N LEU A 25 2.22 5.05 -2.33
CA LEU A 25 3.29 4.51 -1.48
C LEU A 25 3.91 3.24 -2.05
N LEU A 26 3.12 2.33 -2.62
CA LEU A 26 3.63 1.12 -3.26
C LEU A 26 4.45 1.45 -4.52
N ILE A 27 3.97 2.35 -5.36
CA ILE A 27 4.71 2.86 -6.53
C ILE A 27 6.06 3.43 -6.08
N LEU A 28 6.06 4.26 -5.03
CA LEU A 28 7.27 4.85 -4.47
C LEU A 28 8.22 3.78 -3.92
N LYS A 29 7.72 2.83 -3.11
CA LYS A 29 8.49 1.71 -2.53
C LYS A 29 9.20 0.93 -3.63
N THR A 30 8.47 0.51 -4.66
CA THR A 30 9.02 -0.26 -5.79
C THR A 30 10.03 0.55 -6.58
N GLY A 31 9.77 1.83 -6.81
CA GLY A 31 10.66 2.72 -7.55
C GLY A 31 11.97 3.02 -6.82
N LEU A 32 11.94 3.15 -5.49
CA LEU A 32 13.11 3.44 -4.67
C LEU A 32 13.98 2.20 -4.45
N HIS A 33 13.39 1.00 -4.41
CA HIS A 33 14.09 -0.22 -4.03
C HIS A 33 15.41 -0.46 -4.81
N PRO A 34 15.47 -0.33 -6.15
CA PRO A 34 16.73 -0.51 -6.88
C PRO A 34 17.79 0.53 -6.50
N PHE A 35 17.38 1.76 -6.24
CA PHE A 35 18.29 2.83 -5.85
C PHE A 35 18.84 2.60 -4.44
N THR A 36 17.98 2.27 -3.48
CA THR A 36 18.41 2.01 -2.10
C THR A 36 19.29 0.77 -2.01
N ASP A 37 18.94 -0.33 -2.69
CA ASP A 37 19.77 -1.54 -2.74
C ASP A 37 21.14 -1.25 -3.36
N HIS A 38 21.18 -0.51 -4.47
CA HIS A 38 22.44 -0.11 -5.10
C HIS A 38 23.32 0.75 -4.18
N GLN A 39 22.75 1.80 -3.59
CA GLN A 39 23.48 2.69 -2.68
C GLN A 39 23.98 1.95 -1.45
N MET A 40 23.16 1.08 -0.86
CA MET A 40 23.57 0.24 0.26
C MET A 40 24.75 -0.67 -0.12
N ARG A 41 24.68 -1.38 -1.26
CA ARG A 41 25.78 -2.26 -1.69
C ARG A 41 27.05 -1.49 -2.03
N ALA A 42 26.93 -0.36 -2.72
CA ALA A 42 28.07 0.49 -3.06
C ALA A 42 28.76 1.01 -1.80
N HIS A 43 27.98 1.54 -0.85
CA HIS A 43 28.50 2.01 0.42
C HIS A 43 29.22 0.91 1.21
N HIS A 44 28.61 -0.28 1.36
CA HIS A 44 29.26 -1.40 2.05
C HIS A 44 30.54 -1.85 1.33
N ARG A 45 30.55 -1.87 -0.01
CA ARG A 45 31.75 -2.21 -0.79
C ARG A 45 32.87 -1.20 -0.56
N ASP A 46 32.56 0.09 -0.60
CA ASP A 46 33.55 1.15 -0.40
C ASP A 46 34.10 1.12 1.03
N LEU A 47 33.24 0.87 2.02
CA LEU A 47 33.62 0.72 3.41
C LEU A 47 34.59 -0.46 3.62
N LEU A 48 34.29 -1.62 3.01
CA LEU A 48 35.16 -2.80 3.08
C LEU A 48 36.49 -2.61 2.34
N ASN A 49 36.47 -1.90 1.20
CA ASN A 49 37.69 -1.58 0.46
C ASN A 49 38.60 -0.64 1.26
N GLN A 50 38.04 0.29 2.03
CA GLN A 50 38.79 1.23 2.86
C GLN A 50 39.27 0.58 4.17
N HIS A 51 38.56 -0.42 4.67
CA HIS A 51 38.85 -1.06 5.95
C HIS A 51 38.75 -2.58 5.87
N ALA A 52 39.85 -3.22 5.44
CA ALA A 52 39.93 -4.68 5.32
C ALA A 52 39.68 -5.45 6.63
N LEU A 53 39.86 -4.82 7.80
CA LEU A 53 39.54 -5.42 9.10
C LEU A 53 38.02 -5.62 9.32
N LEU A 54 37.18 -4.92 8.56
CA LEU A 54 35.72 -5.09 8.63
C LEU A 54 35.23 -6.33 7.87
N SER A 55 36.07 -6.95 7.03
CA SER A 55 35.72 -8.22 6.37
C SER A 55 35.89 -9.43 7.29
N THR A 56 36.55 -9.28 8.45
CA THR A 56 36.66 -10.32 9.47
C THR A 56 35.53 -10.18 10.48
N PRO A 57 34.79 -11.27 10.81
CA PRO A 57 33.77 -11.24 11.85
C PRO A 57 34.35 -10.75 13.18
N CYS A 58 33.55 -9.98 13.94
CA CYS A 58 33.96 -9.58 15.28
C CYS A 58 33.96 -10.82 16.20
N GLU A 59 35.14 -11.19 16.72
CA GLU A 59 35.29 -12.32 17.65
C GLU A 59 34.83 -11.99 19.09
N THR A 60 34.36 -10.76 19.33
CA THR A 60 33.97 -10.32 20.66
C THR A 60 32.53 -10.72 20.96
N SER A 61 32.34 -11.65 21.88
CA SER A 61 31.02 -12.17 22.29
C SER A 61 30.08 -11.14 22.92
N SER A 62 30.60 -9.96 23.31
CA SER A 62 29.81 -8.84 23.84
C SER A 62 29.46 -7.78 22.80
N CYS A 63 29.98 -7.87 21.57
CA CYS A 63 29.61 -6.95 20.51
C CYS A 63 28.18 -7.26 20.05
N LYS A 64 27.27 -6.31 20.25
CA LYS A 64 25.91 -6.39 19.73
C LYS A 64 25.77 -5.38 18.59
N PRO A 65 25.13 -5.75 17.46
CA PRO A 65 24.79 -4.78 16.44
C PRO A 65 23.89 -3.72 17.07
N ILE A 66 24.35 -2.47 17.07
CA ILE A 66 23.51 -1.34 17.48
C ILE A 66 22.50 -1.12 16.35
N GLY A 67 21.23 -1.36 16.66
CA GLY A 67 20.14 -1.15 15.71
C GLY A 67 20.05 0.30 15.23
N ASN A 68 19.50 0.47 14.04
CA ASN A 68 19.52 1.72 13.29
C ASN A 68 18.35 2.61 13.77
N LYS A 69 18.49 3.32 14.89
CA LYS A 69 17.50 4.36 15.24
C LYS A 69 17.62 5.53 14.27
N LEU A 70 16.70 5.64 13.32
CA LEU A 70 16.59 6.80 12.45
C LEU A 70 16.35 8.06 13.29
N SER A 71 17.16 9.10 13.07
CA SER A 71 17.20 10.29 13.95
C SER A 71 15.94 11.15 13.89
N SER A 72 15.10 11.01 12.86
CA SER A 72 13.76 11.60 12.78
C SER A 72 12.94 10.94 11.66
N PRO A 73 11.62 10.74 11.83
CA PRO A 73 10.76 10.33 10.72
C PRO A 73 10.63 11.50 9.73
N CYS A 74 10.87 11.24 8.44
CA CYS A 74 10.51 12.20 7.41
C CYS A 74 8.97 12.28 7.30
N GLY A 75 8.44 13.40 6.79
CA GLY A 75 6.98 13.61 6.71
C GLY A 75 6.24 12.49 5.97
N LEU A 76 6.86 11.84 4.98
CA LEU A 76 6.27 10.69 4.30
C LEU A 76 6.17 9.44 5.17
N ILE A 77 7.11 9.21 6.08
CA ILE A 77 7.03 8.11 7.04
C ILE A 77 5.85 8.35 7.98
N GLN A 78 5.61 9.60 8.39
CA GLN A 78 4.44 9.93 9.20
C GLN A 78 3.14 9.62 8.44
N PHE A 79 2.97 10.10 7.20
CA PHE A 79 1.78 9.80 6.40
C PHE A 79 1.60 8.31 6.13
N ARG A 80 2.69 7.59 5.86
CA ARG A 80 2.66 6.13 5.68
C ARG A 80 2.18 5.44 6.97
N ASN A 81 2.70 5.82 8.13
CA ASN A 81 2.28 5.25 9.40
C ASN A 81 0.82 5.58 9.72
N GLU A 82 0.37 6.81 9.45
CA GLU A 82 -1.03 7.21 9.62
C GLU A 82 -1.96 6.43 8.68
N LEU A 83 -1.56 6.20 7.43
CA LEU A 83 -2.34 5.45 6.45
C LEU A 83 -2.46 3.96 6.82
N MET A 84 -1.32 3.33 7.13
CA MET A 84 -1.23 1.90 7.38
C MET A 84 -1.85 1.50 8.73
N HIS A 85 -1.90 2.44 9.68
CA HIS A 85 -2.60 2.29 10.95
C HIS A 85 -3.98 2.98 10.98
N SER A 86 -4.49 3.45 9.83
CA SER A 86 -5.86 3.95 9.73
C SER A 86 -6.83 2.77 9.72
N CYS A 87 -7.46 2.52 10.87
CA CYS A 87 -8.38 1.40 11.03
C CYS A 87 -9.71 1.54 10.28
N GLU A 88 -10.01 2.72 9.73
CA GLU A 88 -11.24 2.99 8.98
C GLU A 88 -11.07 2.78 7.46
N LEU A 89 -9.82 2.61 6.99
CA LEU A 89 -9.48 2.51 5.57
C LEU A 89 -10.05 3.66 4.74
N ARG A 90 -10.13 4.82 5.38
CA ARG A 90 -10.73 6.06 4.89
C ARG A 90 -9.80 7.21 5.20
N VAL A 91 -9.71 8.14 4.25
CA VAL A 91 -8.87 9.31 4.36
C VAL A 91 -9.60 10.55 3.83
N LYS A 92 -9.61 11.61 4.65
CA LYS A 92 -10.25 12.88 4.31
C LYS A 92 -9.52 13.62 3.19
N ASP A 93 -10.27 14.43 2.45
CA ASP A 93 -9.74 15.26 1.36
C ASP A 93 -8.63 16.21 1.80
N ASP A 94 -8.73 16.76 3.00
CA ASP A 94 -7.69 17.66 3.54
C ASP A 94 -6.41 16.89 3.77
N TRP A 95 -6.49 15.68 4.34
CA TRP A 95 -5.33 14.83 4.57
C TRP A 95 -4.65 14.45 3.25
N ILE A 96 -5.41 14.02 2.24
CA ILE A 96 -4.82 13.60 0.95
C ILE A 96 -4.15 14.76 0.21
N ARG A 97 -4.64 16.00 0.37
CA ARG A 97 -3.99 17.20 -0.18
C ARG A 97 -2.60 17.44 0.44
N HIS A 98 -2.47 17.27 1.76
CA HIS A 98 -1.18 17.43 2.44
C HIS A 98 -0.21 16.28 2.10
N TYR A 99 -0.73 15.05 2.07
CA TYR A 99 0.00 13.86 1.64
C TYR A 99 0.56 14.06 0.22
N TRP A 100 -0.31 14.44 -0.72
CA TRP A 100 0.06 14.74 -2.10
C TRP A 100 1.21 15.73 -2.15
N SER A 101 1.05 16.91 -1.52
CA SER A 101 2.07 17.97 -1.56
C SER A 101 3.42 17.47 -1.05
N THR A 102 3.41 16.68 0.03
CA THR A 102 4.61 16.11 0.64
C THR A 102 5.25 15.07 -0.28
N LEU A 103 4.44 14.21 -0.90
CA LEU A 103 4.89 13.19 -1.84
C LEU A 103 5.52 13.81 -3.10
N LYS A 104 4.88 14.82 -3.69
CA LYS A 104 5.44 15.54 -4.83
C LYS A 104 6.79 16.16 -4.50
N HIS A 105 6.90 16.81 -3.35
CA HIS A 105 8.14 17.41 -2.93
C HIS A 105 9.26 16.35 -2.76
N PHE A 106 8.93 15.21 -2.15
CA PHE A 106 9.89 14.12 -1.99
C PHE A 106 10.37 13.53 -3.31
N VAL A 107 9.46 13.26 -4.25
CA VAL A 107 9.83 12.75 -5.58
C VAL A 107 10.72 13.76 -6.33
N GLN A 108 10.42 15.06 -6.20
CA GLN A 108 11.25 16.12 -6.79
C GLN A 108 12.66 16.18 -6.19
N GLN A 109 12.83 15.93 -4.89
CA GLN A 109 14.16 15.88 -4.25
C GLN A 109 15.03 14.74 -4.79
N LEU A 110 14.43 13.73 -5.41
CA LEU A 110 15.12 12.59 -6.00
C LEU A 110 15.13 12.65 -7.53
N SER A 111 15.00 13.85 -8.11
CA SER A 111 14.99 14.04 -9.57
C SER A 111 16.23 13.48 -10.28
N ASP A 112 17.35 13.42 -9.58
CA ASP A 112 18.62 12.90 -10.11
C ASP A 112 18.66 11.36 -10.15
N VAL A 113 17.68 10.68 -9.54
CA VAL A 113 17.56 9.23 -9.56
C VAL A 113 16.78 8.81 -10.82
N PRO A 114 17.38 8.02 -11.74
CA PRO A 114 16.78 7.73 -13.04
C PRO A 114 15.36 7.16 -12.99
N GLN A 115 15.06 6.31 -12.00
CA GLN A 115 13.76 5.67 -11.83
C GLN A 115 12.67 6.67 -11.37
N MET A 116 13.05 7.79 -10.76
CA MET A 116 12.10 8.71 -10.13
C MET A 116 11.28 9.53 -11.12
N ALA A 117 11.75 9.70 -12.36
CA ALA A 117 10.96 10.32 -13.42
C ALA A 117 9.69 9.50 -13.72
N THR A 118 9.86 8.19 -13.92
CA THR A 118 8.73 7.27 -14.19
C THR A 118 7.81 7.16 -12.98
N VAL A 119 8.38 7.06 -11.77
CA VAL A 119 7.62 7.02 -10.50
C VAL A 119 6.78 8.28 -10.33
N GLY A 120 7.36 9.46 -10.59
CA GLY A 120 6.65 10.72 -10.51
C GLY A 120 5.46 10.79 -11.46
N GLN A 121 5.62 10.31 -12.71
CA GLN A 121 4.53 10.25 -13.66
C GLN A 121 3.42 9.29 -13.21
N GLN A 122 3.77 8.08 -12.77
CA GLN A 122 2.80 7.10 -12.28
C GLN A 122 2.01 7.62 -11.07
N ILE A 123 2.66 8.38 -10.18
CA ILE A 123 1.99 9.04 -9.05
C ILE A 123 1.02 10.12 -9.54
N GLU A 124 1.42 10.97 -10.51
CA GLU A 124 0.51 11.98 -11.07
C GLU A 124 -0.73 11.35 -11.72
N ASP A 125 -0.52 10.30 -12.51
CA ASP A 125 -1.60 9.55 -13.18
C ASP A 125 -2.54 8.93 -12.13
N MET A 126 -1.99 8.33 -11.07
CA MET A 126 -2.80 7.73 -9.99
C MET A 126 -3.63 8.76 -9.24
N LEU A 127 -3.10 9.96 -9.02
CA LEU A 127 -3.80 11.00 -8.29
C LEU A 127 -4.95 11.61 -9.11
N THR A 128 -4.81 11.64 -10.43
CA THR A 128 -5.80 12.19 -11.37
C THR A 128 -6.88 11.20 -11.81
N VAL A 129 -6.64 9.89 -11.70
CA VAL A 129 -7.61 8.87 -12.13
C VAL A 129 -8.93 8.98 -11.35
N ASP A 130 -10.08 8.89 -12.03
CA ASP A 130 -11.36 8.68 -11.35
C ASP A 130 -11.55 7.18 -11.16
N LEU A 131 -11.73 6.77 -9.90
CA LEU A 131 -11.93 5.37 -9.53
C LEU A 131 -13.41 5.00 -9.43
N SER A 132 -14.31 5.98 -9.50
CA SER A 132 -15.74 5.72 -9.41
C SER A 132 -16.21 4.88 -10.60
N ILE A 133 -16.96 3.82 -10.32
CA ILE A 133 -17.54 2.94 -11.33
C ILE A 133 -19.01 3.30 -11.50
N CYS A 134 -19.39 3.77 -12.69
CA CYS A 134 -20.78 4.01 -13.05
C CYS A 134 -21.47 2.69 -13.43
N VAL A 135 -22.56 2.34 -12.74
CA VAL A 135 -23.41 1.23 -13.15
C VAL A 135 -24.33 1.71 -14.27
N SER A 136 -23.99 1.41 -15.51
CA SER A 136 -24.88 1.67 -16.65
C SER A 136 -26.09 0.74 -16.56
N GLY A 137 -27.24 1.26 -16.13
CA GLY A 137 -28.48 0.47 -16.12
C GLY A 137 -29.71 1.10 -15.45
N VAL A 138 -29.58 2.20 -14.70
CA VAL A 138 -30.70 2.72 -13.90
C VAL A 138 -31.38 3.96 -14.53
N ASP A 139 -30.74 4.65 -15.48
CA ASP A 139 -31.25 5.90 -16.08
C ASP A 139 -31.37 5.86 -17.62
N ARG A 140 -31.69 4.71 -18.22
CA ARG A 140 -32.14 4.69 -19.63
C ARG A 140 -33.63 5.03 -19.67
N VAL A 141 -33.93 6.32 -19.76
CA VAL A 141 -35.23 6.81 -20.21
C VAL A 141 -35.48 6.25 -21.62
N ASP A 142 -36.64 5.60 -21.80
CA ASP A 142 -37.12 4.97 -23.03
C ASP A 142 -36.73 5.78 -24.29
N SER A 143 -35.62 5.42 -24.92
CA SER A 143 -35.23 5.96 -26.23
C SER A 143 -35.12 4.77 -27.18
N ASP A 144 -36.18 4.66 -27.98
CA ASP A 144 -36.54 3.59 -28.90
C ASP A 144 -35.59 3.55 -30.13
N GLY A 145 -34.38 3.02 -29.96
CA GLY A 145 -33.41 2.88 -31.05
C GLY A 145 -32.46 1.70 -30.87
N PRO A 146 -32.41 0.72 -31.80
CA PRO A 146 -31.48 -0.39 -31.70
C PRO A 146 -30.08 0.06 -32.12
N LEU A 147 -29.21 0.33 -31.14
CA LEU A 147 -27.77 0.47 -31.35
C LEU A 147 -27.08 -0.79 -30.83
N GLU A 148 -27.24 -1.85 -31.60
CA GLU A 148 -26.59 -3.14 -31.41
C GLU A 148 -25.15 -3.03 -31.95
N GLY A 149 -24.17 -2.77 -31.07
CA GLY A 149 -22.76 -2.76 -31.47
C GLY A 149 -21.73 -2.15 -30.53
N CYS A 150 -22.11 -1.40 -29.48
CA CYS A 150 -21.15 -0.66 -28.64
C CYS A 150 -21.03 -1.14 -27.19
N GLU A 151 -21.89 -2.05 -26.74
CA GLU A 151 -21.93 -2.47 -25.34
C GLU A 151 -20.81 -3.47 -24.98
N SER A 152 -20.35 -4.29 -25.94
CA SER A 152 -19.32 -5.32 -25.70
C SER A 152 -17.95 -4.72 -25.36
N ASP A 153 -17.50 -3.71 -26.12
CA ASP A 153 -16.18 -3.09 -25.91
C ASP A 153 -16.15 -2.30 -24.59
N PHE A 154 -17.23 -1.59 -24.28
CA PHE A 154 -17.36 -0.81 -23.04
C PHE A 154 -17.34 -1.70 -21.78
N VAL A 155 -18.09 -2.81 -21.80
CA VAL A 155 -18.11 -3.78 -20.68
C VAL A 155 -16.72 -4.39 -20.47
N SER A 156 -16.03 -4.80 -21.55
CA SER A 156 -14.69 -5.39 -21.44
C SER A 156 -13.63 -4.43 -20.87
N GLN A 157 -13.70 -3.14 -21.24
CA GLN A 157 -12.81 -2.12 -20.72
C GLN A 157 -13.09 -1.82 -19.24
N LEU A 158 -14.36 -1.79 -18.86
CA LEU A 158 -14.77 -1.59 -17.47
C LEU A 158 -14.29 -2.75 -16.60
N GLU A 159 -14.48 -4.00 -17.04
CA GLU A 159 -13.99 -5.20 -16.36
C GLU A 159 -12.46 -5.15 -16.18
N THR A 160 -11.72 -4.81 -17.24
CA THR A 160 -10.26 -4.65 -17.17
C THR A 160 -9.83 -3.58 -16.16
N SER A 161 -10.59 -2.49 -16.06
CA SER A 161 -10.30 -1.42 -15.10
C SER A 161 -10.60 -1.86 -13.65
N ALA A 162 -11.73 -2.55 -13.45
CA ALA A 162 -12.13 -3.06 -12.14
C ALA A 162 -11.16 -4.13 -11.63
N GLU A 163 -10.69 -5.03 -12.50
CA GLU A 163 -9.68 -6.02 -12.15
C GLU A 163 -8.38 -5.38 -11.67
N LYS A 164 -7.90 -4.34 -12.36
CA LYS A 164 -6.71 -3.59 -11.94
C LYS A 164 -6.89 -2.92 -10.58
N VAL A 165 -8.03 -2.26 -10.36
CA VAL A 165 -8.29 -1.60 -9.08
C VAL A 165 -8.45 -2.62 -7.95
N SER A 166 -9.10 -3.75 -8.23
CA SER A 166 -9.22 -4.88 -7.31
C SER A 166 -7.86 -5.48 -6.95
N GLN A 167 -6.93 -5.53 -7.90
CA GLN A 167 -5.55 -5.92 -7.65
C GLN A 167 -4.84 -4.92 -6.74
N TRP A 168 -4.96 -3.61 -7.01
CA TRP A 168 -4.33 -2.57 -6.18
C TRP A 168 -4.82 -2.61 -4.73
N GLU A 169 -6.13 -2.80 -4.54
CA GLU A 169 -6.74 -2.99 -3.23
C GLU A 169 -6.16 -4.21 -2.50
N THR A 170 -6.03 -5.33 -3.22
CA THR A 170 -5.47 -6.57 -2.67
C THR A 170 -4.02 -6.38 -2.24
N GLU A 171 -3.18 -5.77 -3.09
CA GLU A 171 -1.76 -5.53 -2.79
C GLU A 171 -1.59 -4.64 -1.55
N LEU A 172 -2.41 -3.58 -1.42
CA LEU A 172 -2.35 -2.66 -0.30
C LEU A 172 -2.83 -3.30 1.02
N LEU A 173 -3.94 -4.04 0.98
CA LEU A 173 -4.44 -4.79 2.13
C LEU A 173 -3.44 -5.86 2.60
N GLN A 174 -2.76 -6.52 1.65
CA GLN A 174 -1.73 -7.50 1.96
C GLN A 174 -0.52 -6.86 2.65
N GLU A 175 -0.06 -5.70 2.19
CA GLU A 175 1.04 -4.96 2.82
C GLU A 175 0.70 -4.52 4.25
N MET A 176 -0.54 -4.06 4.49
CA MET A 176 -0.99 -3.75 5.85
C MET A 176 -1.01 -5.00 6.73
N LEU A 177 -1.54 -6.10 6.23
CA LEU A 177 -1.59 -7.33 7.01
C LEU A 177 -0.19 -7.85 7.36
N GLN A 178 0.73 -7.84 6.40
CA GLN A 178 2.12 -8.24 6.63
C GLN A 178 2.79 -7.39 7.70
N GLU A 179 2.52 -6.09 7.73
CA GLU A 179 3.04 -5.22 8.77
C GLU A 179 2.53 -5.60 10.17
N TYR A 180 1.22 -5.86 10.33
CA TYR A 180 0.68 -6.31 11.61
C TYR A 180 1.27 -7.66 12.06
N LEU A 181 1.50 -8.57 11.12
CA LEU A 181 2.09 -9.89 11.41
C LEU A 181 3.60 -9.85 11.67
N HIS A 182 4.36 -8.97 11.02
CA HIS A 182 5.80 -8.82 11.26
C HIS A 182 6.12 -8.17 12.60
N VAL A 183 5.33 -7.19 13.03
CA VAL A 183 5.48 -6.59 14.38
C VAL A 183 5.21 -7.63 15.48
N ALA A 184 4.42 -8.68 15.21
CA ALA A 184 4.16 -9.77 16.15
C ALA A 184 5.38 -10.68 16.39
N ALA A 185 6.32 -10.73 15.45
CA ALA A 185 7.43 -11.69 15.44
C ALA A 185 8.75 -11.12 16.00
N GLU A 186 8.84 -9.80 16.21
CA GLU A 186 9.99 -9.19 16.88
C GLU A 186 9.81 -9.27 18.41
N GLU A 187 10.24 -10.40 18.99
CA GLU A 187 10.20 -10.68 20.44
C GLU A 187 11.13 -9.80 21.31
N ASP A 188 11.83 -8.81 20.75
CA ASP A 188 12.89 -8.07 21.49
C ASP A 188 12.47 -6.63 21.85
N GLY A 189 11.77 -6.51 22.98
CA GLY A 189 12.19 -5.58 24.04
C GLY A 189 12.20 -4.07 23.82
N ASP A 190 11.36 -3.47 22.96
CA ASP A 190 10.90 -2.05 23.07
C ASP A 190 9.69 -1.72 22.16
N ALA A 191 9.04 -2.74 21.58
CA ALA A 191 7.97 -2.51 20.63
C ALA A 191 6.72 -2.00 21.37
N LYS A 192 6.28 -0.78 21.04
CA LYS A 192 4.94 -0.28 21.36
C LYS A 192 3.97 -1.42 21.11
N ALA A 193 3.25 -1.82 22.16
CA ALA A 193 2.25 -2.88 22.11
C ALA A 193 1.50 -2.76 20.79
N GLN A 194 1.44 -3.87 20.04
CA GLN A 194 0.50 -4.01 18.94
C GLN A 194 -0.84 -3.43 19.41
N ASP A 195 -1.53 -2.72 18.53
CA ASP A 195 -2.92 -2.41 18.77
C ASP A 195 -3.73 -3.61 18.25
N PRO A 196 -4.02 -4.65 19.07
CA PRO A 196 -4.77 -5.81 18.62
C PRO A 196 -6.14 -5.42 18.07
N GLU A 197 -6.65 -4.23 18.44
CA GLU A 197 -7.87 -3.69 17.86
C GLU A 197 -7.73 -3.38 16.37
N GLN A 198 -6.55 -2.96 15.89
CA GLN A 198 -6.34 -2.66 14.47
C GLN A 198 -6.37 -3.91 13.61
N LEU A 199 -5.68 -4.98 14.04
CA LEU A 199 -5.71 -6.26 13.35
C LEU A 199 -7.13 -6.84 13.31
N LYS A 200 -7.86 -6.76 14.43
CA LYS A 200 -9.25 -7.20 14.52
C LYS A 200 -10.20 -6.40 13.64
N ARG A 201 -10.00 -5.08 13.52
CA ARG A 201 -10.79 -4.22 12.61
C ARG A 201 -10.51 -4.57 11.16
N LEU A 202 -9.24 -4.80 10.78
CA LEU A 202 -8.88 -5.24 9.44
C LEU A 202 -9.49 -6.61 9.11
N GLN A 203 -9.40 -7.59 10.01
CA GLN A 203 -10.04 -8.90 9.89
C GLN A 203 -11.57 -8.76 9.71
N SER A 204 -12.22 -7.91 10.51
CA SER A 204 -13.66 -7.63 10.40
C SER A 204 -14.02 -7.02 9.04
N PHE A 205 -13.21 -6.08 8.55
CA PHE A 205 -13.38 -5.48 7.22
C PHE A 205 -13.26 -6.52 6.10
N LEU A 206 -12.23 -7.37 6.15
CA LEU A 206 -12.04 -8.45 5.17
C LEU A 206 -13.19 -9.46 5.21
N GLN A 207 -13.69 -9.81 6.41
CA GLN A 207 -14.82 -10.72 6.56
C GLN A 207 -16.14 -10.14 6.04
N ALA A 208 -16.35 -8.82 6.17
CA ALA A 208 -17.57 -8.15 5.73
C ALA A 208 -17.72 -8.06 4.20
N ASN A 209 -16.60 -8.12 3.46
CA ASN A 209 -16.56 -8.05 2.00
C ASN A 209 -16.30 -9.44 1.43
N LYS A 210 -17.28 -10.03 0.73
CA LYS A 210 -17.17 -11.41 0.22
C LYS A 210 -15.99 -11.58 -0.74
N ASP A 211 -15.80 -10.64 -1.65
CA ASP A 211 -14.71 -10.66 -2.63
C ASP A 211 -13.32 -10.67 -1.96
N LEU A 212 -13.13 -9.85 -0.92
CA LEU A 212 -11.89 -9.82 -0.14
C LEU A 212 -11.74 -11.06 0.75
N ARG A 213 -12.83 -11.52 1.40
CA ARG A 213 -12.80 -12.73 2.24
C ARG A 213 -12.34 -13.96 1.46
N GLU A 214 -12.74 -14.09 0.21
CA GLU A 214 -12.30 -15.18 -0.66
C GLU A 214 -10.80 -15.07 -0.98
N LYS A 215 -10.31 -13.88 -1.32
CA LYS A 215 -8.88 -13.61 -1.62
C LYS A 215 -7.96 -13.81 -0.42
N PHE A 216 -8.38 -13.39 0.77
CA PHE A 216 -7.59 -13.44 2.01
C PHE A 216 -7.95 -14.64 2.90
N SER A 217 -8.53 -15.70 2.32
CA SER A 217 -9.05 -16.84 3.10
C SER A 217 -7.97 -17.57 3.91
N THR A 218 -6.75 -17.66 3.39
CA THR A 218 -5.62 -18.33 4.07
C THR A 218 -5.12 -17.48 5.24
N GLU A 219 -4.98 -16.19 5.01
CA GLU A 219 -4.57 -15.18 5.99
C GLU A 219 -5.58 -15.10 7.14
N LEU A 220 -6.88 -15.04 6.84
CA LEU A 220 -7.93 -15.03 7.84
C LEU A 220 -7.92 -16.29 8.72
N GLN A 221 -7.64 -17.46 8.13
CA GLN A 221 -7.47 -18.71 8.90
C GLN A 221 -6.24 -18.66 9.83
N ALA A 222 -5.14 -18.07 9.36
CA ALA A 222 -3.93 -17.89 10.17
C ALA A 222 -4.19 -16.96 11.37
N ILE A 223 -4.85 -15.81 11.15
CA ILE A 223 -5.23 -14.86 12.22
C ILE A 223 -6.12 -15.54 13.27
N ASN A 224 -7.19 -16.23 12.83
CA ASN A 224 -8.08 -16.94 13.75
C ASN A 224 -7.35 -18.01 14.58
N SER A 225 -6.30 -18.63 14.02
CA SER A 225 -5.50 -19.63 14.72
C SER A 225 -4.54 -19.03 15.75
N LEU A 226 -4.17 -17.75 15.60
CA LEU A 226 -3.38 -16.99 16.57
C LEU A 226 -4.27 -16.54 17.74
N GLU A 227 -5.48 -16.03 17.46
CA GLU A 227 -6.46 -15.61 18.48
C GLU A 227 -6.94 -16.76 19.39
N VAL A 228 -6.87 -18.02 18.93
CA VAL A 228 -7.26 -19.20 19.72
C VAL A 228 -6.14 -19.71 20.64
N LYS A 229 -4.90 -19.23 20.45
CA LYS A 229 -3.74 -19.64 21.24
C LYS A 229 -3.40 -18.67 22.39
N GLU A 230 -4.01 -17.49 22.41
CA GLU A 230 -3.99 -16.55 23.54
C GLU A 230 -5.11 -16.84 24.54
#